data_AF-A0A938UY46-F1
#
_entry.id   AF-A0A938UY46-F1
#
_cell.length_a   1.000
_cell.length_b   1.000
_cell.length_c   1.000
_cell.angle_alpha   90.00
_cell.angle_beta   90.00
_cell.angle_gamma   90.00
#
_symmetry.space_group_name_H-M   'P 1'
#
loop_
_entity.id
_entity.type
_entity.pdbx_description
1 polymer ?
#
loop_
_entity_poly.entity_id
_entity_poly.type
_entity_poly.pdbx_seq_one_letter_code
_entity_poly.pdbx_strand_id
1 'polypeptide(L)' 'MDDERLVFLKELEERLGYQFKEIVWLDRALTHKSFVHQTNTSNKVSNEVLEYLGDAVLNLAVSHLLLKGFPEAQEGTL' A
#
# COMPACT_ATOMS: atom_id res chain seq x y z
N MET A 1 14.98 7.54 -9.23
CA MET A 1 13.77 7.22 -10.01
C MET A 1 13.97 7.86 -11.36
N ASP A 2 13.81 7.09 -12.44
CA ASP A 2 13.91 7.61 -13.81
C ASP A 2 12.62 8.36 -14.22
N ASP A 3 12.70 9.12 -15.31
CA ASP A 3 11.61 9.97 -15.78
C ASP A 3 10.39 9.15 -16.25
N GLU A 4 10.62 7.98 -16.86
CA GLU A 4 9.55 7.07 -17.28
C GLU A 4 8.73 6.57 -16.08
N ARG A 5 9.41 6.17 -15.00
CA ARG A 5 8.75 5.74 -13.76
C ARG A 5 7.93 6.87 -13.16
N LEU A 6 8.46 8.10 -13.15
CA LEU A 6 7.73 9.24 -12.59
C LEU A 6 6.43 9.52 -13.37
N VAL A 7 6.46 9.45 -14.70
CA VAL A 7 5.26 9.62 -15.54
C VAL A 7 4.22 8.55 -15.22
N PHE A 8 4.62 7.28 -15.16
CA PHE A 8 3.71 6.18 -14.82
C PHE A 8 3.07 6.35 -13.42
N LEU A 9 3.84 6.80 -12.44
CA LEU A 9 3.31 7.04 -11.09
C LEU A 9 2.30 8.18 -11.07
N LYS A 10 2.53 9.24 -11.86
CA LYS A 10 1.58 10.37 -11.99
C LYS A 10 0.27 9.95 -12.65
N GLU A 11 0.33 9.15 -13.71
CA GLU A 11 -0.88 8.57 -14.33
C GLU A 11 -1.66 7.69 -13.34
N LEU A 12 -0.97 6.96 -12.48
CA LEU A 12 -1.63 6.15 -11.45
C LEU A 12 -2.30 7.02 -10.38
N GLU A 13 -1.67 8.10 -9.92
CA GLU A 13 -2.30 9.07 -9.00
C GLU A 13 -3.61 9.62 -9.56
N GLU A 14 -3.63 9.97 -10.86
CA GLU A 14 -4.83 10.43 -11.54
C GLU A 14 -5.92 9.37 -11.58
N ARG A 15 -5.57 8.12 -11.92
CA ARG A 15 -6.53 7.00 -11.95
C ARG A 15 -7.07 6.62 -10.57
N LEU A 16 -6.26 6.78 -9.53
CA LEU A 16 -6.67 6.55 -8.14
C LEU A 16 -7.50 7.71 -7.58
N GLY A 17 -7.48 8.89 -8.22
CA GLY A 17 -8.08 10.10 -7.68
C GLY A 17 -7.39 10.59 -6.40
N TYR A 18 -6.13 10.21 -6.18
CA TYR A 18 -5.38 10.52 -4.97
C TYR A 18 -3.94 10.92 -5.31
N GLN A 19 -3.56 12.13 -4.89
CA GLN A 19 -2.20 12.64 -5.02
C GLN A 19 -1.44 12.39 -3.72
N PHE A 20 -0.35 11.65 -3.79
CA PHE A 20 0.55 11.42 -2.67
C PHE A 20 1.35 12.69 -2.39
N LYS A 21 1.44 13.04 -1.10
CA LYS A 21 2.29 14.14 -0.64
C LYS A 21 3.75 13.94 -1.03
N GLU A 22 4.23 12.70 -0.97
CA GLU A 22 5.56 12.31 -1.40
C GLU A 22 5.45 11.07 -2.29
N ILE A 23 5.73 11.24 -3.58
CA ILE A 23 5.59 10.20 -4.62
C ILE A 23 6.44 8.95 -4.34
N VAL A 24 7.50 9.10 -3.53
CA VAL A 24 8.38 8.00 -3.11
C VAL A 24 7.62 6.90 -2.36
N TRP A 25 6.55 7.24 -1.64
CA TRP A 25 5.73 6.25 -0.95
C TRP A 25 4.93 5.38 -1.92
N LEU A 26 4.41 5.98 -2.99
CA LEU A 26 3.76 5.23 -4.06
C LEU A 26 4.77 4.36 -4.83
N ASP A 27 5.95 4.89 -5.14
CA ASP A 27 7.00 4.11 -5.80
C ASP A 27 7.40 2.89 -4.96
N ARG A 28 7.61 3.10 -3.65
CA ARG A 28 7.94 2.04 -2.71
C ARG A 28 6.81 1.02 -2.59
N ALA A 29 5.55 1.44 -2.46
CA ALA A 29 4.40 0.55 -2.36
C ALA A 29 4.28 -0.40 -3.57
N LEU A 30 4.71 0.08 -4.75
CA LEU A 30 4.71 -0.67 -6.01
C LEU A 30 6.03 -1.42 -6.28
N THR A 31 6.98 -1.42 -5.33
CA THR A 31 8.27 -2.10 -5.48
C THR A 31 8.24 -3.45 -4.79
N HIS A 32 8.07 -4.51 -5.58
CA HIS A 32 8.08 -5.88 -5.05
C HIS A 32 9.51 -6.34 -4.67
N LYS A 33 9.64 -7.18 -3.64
CA LYS A 33 10.93 -7.68 -3.15
C LYS A 33 11.78 -8.39 -4.21
N SER A 34 11.17 -9.10 -5.16
CA SER A 34 11.91 -9.78 -6.24
C SER A 34 12.66 -8.80 -7.13
N PHE A 35 12.09 -7.61 -7.36
CA PHE A 35 12.75 -6.57 -8.14
C PHE A 35 13.98 -6.04 -7.41
N VAL A 36 13.88 -5.79 -6.10
CA VAL A 36 15.01 -5.34 -5.27
C VAL A 36 16.15 -6.36 -5.26
N HIS A 37 15.82 -7.66 -5.15
CA HIS A 37 16.81 -8.73 -5.14
C HIS A 37 17.53 -8.88 -6.50
N GLN A 38 16.85 -8.64 -7.62
CA GLN A 38 17.44 -8.81 -8.95
C GLN A 38 18.38 -7.65 -9.34
N THR A 39 18.06 -6.43 -8.91
CA THR A 39 18.80 -5.24 -9.37
C THR A 39 20.01 -4.87 -8.50
N ASN A 40 20.29 -5.63 -7.41
CA ASN A 40 21.36 -5.37 -6.43
C ASN A 40 21.47 -3.88 -6.04
N THR A 41 20.34 -3.17 -6.05
CA THR A 41 20.32 -1.73 -5.85
C THR A 41 20.21 -1.51 -4.35
N SER A 42 21.34 -1.32 -3.69
CA SER A 42 21.48 -1.16 -2.23
C SER A 42 20.57 -0.08 -1.61
N ASN A 43 20.06 0.85 -2.43
CA ASN A 43 19.21 1.96 -1.99
C ASN A 43 17.71 1.78 -2.29
N LYS A 44 17.26 0.70 -2.96
CA LYS A 44 15.84 0.45 -3.20
C LYS A 44 15.26 -0.41 -2.08
N VAL A 45 14.13 0.02 -1.53
CA VAL A 45 13.44 -0.66 -0.43
C VAL A 45 12.16 -1.29 -0.97
N SER A 46 11.90 -2.55 -0.60
CA SER A 46 10.68 -3.26 -0.98
C SER A 46 9.45 -2.68 -0.26
N ASN A 47 8.28 -3.10 -0.75
CA ASN A 47 6.99 -2.79 -0.16
C ASN A 47 6.66 -3.61 1.11
N GLU A 48 7.47 -4.60 1.52
CA GLU A 48 7.12 -5.56 2.58
C GLU A 48 6.71 -4.90 3.92
N VAL A 49 7.38 -3.81 4.31
CA VAL A 49 7.02 -3.06 5.53
C VAL A 49 5.69 -2.30 5.35
N LEU A 50 5.44 -1.78 4.15
CA LEU A 50 4.18 -1.10 3.84
C LEU A 50 3.02 -2.09 3.72
N GLU A 51 3.28 -3.30 3.21
CA GLU A 51 2.34 -4.41 3.15
C GLU A 51 1.92 -4.83 4.56
N TYR A 52 2.89 -5.08 5.45
CA TYR A 52 2.62 -5.40 6.84
C TYR A 52 1.77 -4.32 7.55
N LEU A 53 2.09 -3.03 7.34
CA LEU A 53 1.30 -1.93 7.89
C LEU A 53 -0.08 -1.85 7.25
N GLY A 54 -0.16 -2.04 5.93
CA GLY A 54 -1.40 -2.01 5.15
C GLY A 54 -2.40 -3.06 5.62
N ASP A 55 -1.94 -4.26 5.92
CA ASP A 55 -2.77 -5.34 6.46
C ASP A 55 -3.39 -4.94 7.81
N ALA A 56 -2.59 -4.36 8.71
CA ALA A 56 -3.10 -3.90 10.00
C ALA A 56 -4.15 -2.77 9.86
N VAL A 57 -3.91 -1.82 8.94
CA VAL A 57 -4.84 -0.72 8.65
C VAL A 57 -6.12 -1.24 8.02
N LEU A 58 -6.02 -2.15 7.05
CA LEU A 58 -7.18 -2.75 6.39
C LEU A 58 -8.00 -3.56 7.39
N ASN A 59 -7.35 -4.39 8.21
CA ASN A 59 -8.02 -5.16 9.25
C ASN A 59 -8.78 -4.24 10.22
N LEU A 60 -8.15 -3.16 10.70
CA LEU A 60 -8.82 -2.20 11.58
C LEU A 60 -10.05 -1.56 10.91
N ALA A 61 -9.92 -1.11 9.65
CA ALA A 61 -11.02 -0.49 8.93
C ALA A 61 -12.19 -1.46 8.73
N VAL A 62 -11.90 -2.69 8.31
CA VAL A 62 -12.92 -3.74 8.10
C VAL A 62 -13.57 -4.12 9.43
N SER A 63 -12.80 -4.38 10.49
CA SER A 63 -13.33 -4.68 11.83
C SER A 63 -14.23 -3.55 12.34
N HIS A 64 -13.86 -2.28 12.11
CA HIS A 64 -14.69 -1.14 12.48
C HIS A 64 -16.03 -1.13 11.72
N LEU A 65 -16.01 -1.40 10.41
CA LEU A 65 -17.23 -1.49 9.60
C LEU A 65 -18.13 -2.66 10.05
N LEU A 66 -17.53 -3.81 10.38
CA LEU A 66 -18.24 -4.98 10.87
C LEU A 66 -18.90 -4.73 12.23
N LEU A 67 -18.18 -4.15 13.19
CA LEU A 67 -18.73 -3.77 14.50
C LEU A 67 -19.90 -2.79 14.36
N LYS A 68 -19.81 -1.84 13.42
CA LYS A 68 -20.89 -0.88 13.16
C LYS A 68 -22.10 -1.52 12.45
N GLY A 69 -21.85 -2.46 11.54
CA GLY A 69 -22.89 -3.14 10.76
C GLY A 69 -23.63 -4.23 11.54
N PHE A 70 -22.97 -4.85 12.51
CA PHE A 70 -23.47 -6.01 13.26
C PHE A 70 -23.22 -5.84 14.77
N PRO A 71 -23.90 -4.89 15.44
CA PRO A 71 -23.62 -4.56 16.85
C PRO A 71 -23.89 -5.71 17.82
N GLU A 72 -24.74 -6.67 17.46
CA GLU A 72 -25.13 -7.82 18.30
C GLU A 72 -24.34 -9.09 17.95
N ALA A 73 -23.42 -9.04 16.98
CA ALA A 73 -22.64 -10.21 16.59
C ALA A 73 -21.55 -10.51 17.63
N GLN A 74 -21.36 -11.79 17.91
CA GLN A 74 -20.31 -12.26 18.82
C GLN A 74 -18.96 -12.32 18.10
N GLU A 75 -17.87 -12.21 18.86
CA GLU A 75 -16.48 -12.18 18.35
C GLU A 75 -16.18 -13.27 17.32
N GLY A 76 -16.69 -14.50 17.48
CA GLY A 76 -16.43 -15.60 16.55
C GLY A 76 -17.23 -15.58 15.24
N THR A 77 -18.14 -14.61 15.05
CA THR A 77 -18.98 -14.45 13.85
C THR A 77 -18.60 -13.20 13.04
N LEU A 78 -17.88 -12.26 13.66
CA LEU A 78 -17.32 -11.06 13.03
C LEU A 78 -15.93 -11.36 12.45
#